data_AF-A0A968SWY7-F1
#
_entry.id   AF-A0A968SWY7-F1
#
_cell.length_a   1.000
_cell.length_b   1.000
_cell.length_c   1.000
_cell.angle_alpha   90.00
_cell.angle_beta   90.00
_cell.angle_gamma   90.00
#
_symmetry.space_group_name_H-M   'P 1'
#
loop_
_entity.id
_entity.type
_entity.pdbx_description
1 polymer ?
#
loop_
_entity_poly.entity_id
_entity_poly.type
_entity_poly.pdbx_seq_one_letter_code
_entity_poly.pdbx_strand_id
1 'polypeptide(L)'
;MNITRIRCYRPERHNPSLSQSDMVVLVETDAGITGIGEGGSPDTVAQCAAMLIGADPHRIQHLWQLLYRGFFYPAGREKLHAIGALDLALWDIKGKALGVPVYELLGGLARDHIECYSTAFPWQGDQASTARACVEAGFRAYRTSVADPAGAAFHARRMVDVTSEQCRAIAEGVGAQGEWCIDFHTRLDMPDAIRLCSLIEGLNPLFVEDPLRSENADALAMLRSQVRVPLAVGEQFGDRWDSNTLLERRLTDYLRVTLPNVGGITELLKIAVICETHYVGLVPHFTGPIATAALVHVMAAQAVPVMMEILGGALRQPPHLAQAALFRDGKLWPNAAPGLGVEFVEQNVTLLAEISEYAAPVPQLRRPDGSYTNWGVGGESGFRIQDSEAQRDARLRWSHRGHRGRSVSFGCLASRVSRLAVSRSACRFLPRRARRARSRAGRMYRASWCVSPGAQRRVSTTSVIPHAQVLKRRAMGDRKPADGLLQIDPLYAHAQAAFQRVARPLTDCTVGSLVDASRPLGMTRERNVQQHGPRTSSLIEAERLFRGYSCLLSPVSCLPVSCLPVSCLLTSPFCH
;
A
#
# COMPACT_ATOMS: atom_id res chain seq x y z
N MET A 1 -14.72 -25.52 16.41
CA MET A 1 -14.99 -24.08 16.51
C MET A 1 -15.58 -23.63 15.19
N ASN A 2 -16.70 -22.94 15.23
CA ASN A 2 -17.46 -22.48 14.07
C ASN A 2 -17.90 -21.03 14.29
N ILE A 3 -18.00 -20.25 13.22
CA ILE A 3 -18.50 -18.87 13.25
C ILE A 3 -20.01 -18.90 13.52
N THR A 4 -20.47 -18.18 14.54
CA THR A 4 -21.89 -18.16 14.96
C THR A 4 -22.59 -16.84 14.63
N ARG A 5 -21.86 -15.74 14.64
CA ARG A 5 -22.40 -14.39 14.43
C ARG A 5 -21.31 -13.46 13.89
N ILE A 6 -21.71 -12.49 13.07
CA ILE A 6 -20.87 -11.40 12.60
C ILE A 6 -21.62 -10.09 12.86
N ARG A 7 -20.99 -9.13 13.55
CA ARG A 7 -21.57 -7.81 13.86
C ARG A 7 -20.75 -6.69 13.23
N CYS A 8 -21.41 -5.70 12.67
CA CYS A 8 -20.81 -4.55 12.01
C CYS A 8 -21.17 -3.25 12.76
N TYR A 9 -20.17 -2.46 13.14
CA TYR A 9 -20.32 -1.26 13.95
C TYR A 9 -19.71 -0.04 13.27
N ARG A 10 -20.29 1.13 13.51
CA ARG A 10 -19.74 2.43 13.12
C ARG A 10 -19.30 3.21 14.38
N PRO A 11 -18.06 3.68 14.46
CA PRO A 11 -17.61 4.52 15.58
C PRO A 11 -18.17 5.95 15.51
N GLU A 12 -18.22 6.66 16.64
CA GLU A 12 -18.72 8.05 16.69
C GLU A 12 -18.02 9.00 15.70
N ARG A 13 -16.70 8.88 15.56
CA ARG A 13 -15.88 9.74 14.68
C ARG A 13 -15.46 9.01 13.41
N HIS A 14 -16.43 8.31 12.81
CA HIS A 14 -16.30 7.55 11.58
C HIS A 14 -15.71 8.35 10.40
N ASN A 15 -14.82 7.73 9.64
CA ASN A 15 -14.35 8.21 8.34
C ASN A 15 -15.33 7.77 7.23
N PRO A 16 -16.08 8.69 6.59
CA PRO A 16 -17.06 8.35 5.57
C PRO A 16 -16.43 7.95 4.22
N SER A 17 -15.10 8.02 4.07
CA SER A 17 -14.41 7.55 2.86
C SER A 17 -14.34 6.03 2.85
N LEU A 18 -14.91 5.39 1.82
CA LEU A 18 -14.97 3.93 1.73
C LEU A 18 -13.58 3.26 1.64
N SER A 19 -12.59 3.92 1.04
CA SER A 19 -11.20 3.44 0.96
C SER A 19 -10.37 3.65 2.22
N GLN A 20 -10.97 4.23 3.27
CA GLN A 20 -10.39 4.47 4.59
C GLN A 20 -11.44 4.24 5.70
N SER A 21 -12.45 3.40 5.43
CA SER A 21 -13.60 3.19 6.32
C SER A 21 -13.17 2.48 7.61
N ASP A 22 -13.36 3.14 8.74
CA ASP A 22 -13.01 2.70 10.10
C ASP A 22 -14.17 1.97 10.82
N MET A 23 -15.10 1.39 10.07
CA MET A 23 -16.13 0.54 10.65
C MET A 23 -15.52 -0.73 11.24
N VAL A 24 -15.97 -1.12 12.42
CA VAL A 24 -15.49 -2.30 13.13
C VAL A 24 -16.35 -3.51 12.77
N VAL A 25 -15.71 -4.64 12.42
CA VAL A 25 -16.37 -5.92 12.17
C VAL A 25 -15.92 -6.93 13.22
N LEU A 26 -16.87 -7.46 13.99
CA LEU A 26 -16.64 -8.55 14.93
C LEU A 26 -17.10 -9.87 14.31
N VAL A 27 -16.31 -10.94 14.51
CA VAL A 27 -16.64 -12.31 14.10
C VAL A 27 -16.61 -13.19 15.35
N GLU A 28 -17.76 -13.71 15.75
CA GLU A 28 -17.97 -14.49 16.98
C GLU A 28 -18.01 -15.99 16.68
N THR A 29 -17.63 -16.82 17.66
CA THR A 29 -17.56 -18.28 17.52
C THR A 29 -18.28 -19.03 18.63
N ASP A 30 -18.64 -20.30 18.35
CA ASP A 30 -19.20 -21.25 19.32
C ASP A 30 -18.28 -21.57 20.51
N ALA A 31 -16.97 -21.25 20.41
CA ALA A 31 -16.00 -21.39 21.48
C ALA A 31 -15.86 -20.13 22.36
N GLY A 32 -16.65 -19.09 22.12
CA GLY A 32 -16.58 -17.81 22.84
C GLY A 32 -15.39 -16.92 22.46
N ILE A 33 -14.65 -17.27 21.40
CA ILE A 33 -13.55 -16.45 20.86
C ILE A 33 -14.13 -15.48 19.83
N THR A 34 -13.85 -14.19 19.99
CA THR A 34 -14.27 -13.13 19.07
C THR A 34 -13.08 -12.48 18.39
N GLY A 35 -13.11 -12.51 17.05
CA GLY A 35 -12.20 -11.79 16.17
C GLY A 35 -12.65 -10.37 15.92
N ILE A 36 -11.71 -9.45 15.75
CA ILE A 36 -11.96 -8.07 15.29
C ILE A 36 -11.19 -7.76 14.01
N GLY A 37 -11.86 -7.07 13.10
CA GLY A 37 -11.29 -6.46 11.92
C GLY A 37 -12.02 -5.14 11.60
N GLU A 38 -11.67 -4.54 10.48
CA GLU A 38 -12.08 -3.17 10.17
C GLU A 38 -12.23 -2.99 8.66
N GLY A 39 -13.26 -2.25 8.23
CA GLY A 39 -13.53 -1.93 6.84
C GLY A 39 -14.93 -2.27 6.32
N GLY A 40 -15.00 -2.41 4.99
CA GLY A 40 -16.24 -2.52 4.22
C GLY A 40 -17.23 -1.35 4.38
N SER A 41 -18.48 -1.66 4.02
CA SER A 41 -19.74 -0.96 4.32
C SER A 41 -20.76 -2.01 4.80
N PRO A 42 -21.88 -1.66 5.47
CA PRO A 42 -22.78 -2.68 6.05
C PRO A 42 -23.29 -3.68 5.01
N ASP A 43 -23.66 -3.20 3.82
CA ASP A 43 -24.15 -4.04 2.72
C ASP A 43 -23.06 -4.95 2.13
N THR A 44 -21.83 -4.46 2.00
CA THR A 44 -20.71 -5.24 1.44
C THR A 44 -20.16 -6.26 2.43
N VAL A 45 -20.17 -5.93 3.73
CA VAL A 45 -19.91 -6.88 4.82
C VAL A 45 -21.01 -7.94 4.87
N ALA A 46 -22.29 -7.57 4.87
CA ALA A 46 -23.40 -8.53 4.91
C ALA A 46 -23.39 -9.51 3.71
N GLN A 47 -23.12 -9.01 2.49
CA GLN A 47 -22.98 -9.84 1.28
C GLN A 47 -21.88 -10.92 1.42
N CYS A 48 -20.84 -10.67 2.22
CA CYS A 48 -19.74 -11.61 2.44
C CYS A 48 -19.94 -12.48 3.69
N ALA A 49 -20.36 -11.86 4.80
CA ALA A 49 -20.49 -12.47 6.12
C ALA A 49 -21.43 -13.68 6.15
N ALA A 50 -22.56 -13.63 5.44
CA ALA A 50 -23.56 -14.70 5.47
C ALA A 50 -23.04 -16.05 4.92
N MET A 51 -21.99 -16.06 4.10
CA MET A 51 -21.35 -17.30 3.63
C MET A 51 -20.35 -17.91 4.63
N LEU A 52 -20.03 -17.18 5.71
CA LEU A 52 -19.09 -17.62 6.75
C LEU A 52 -19.78 -18.26 7.96
N ILE A 53 -21.07 -17.99 8.18
CA ILE A 53 -21.83 -18.55 9.30
C ILE A 53 -21.83 -20.08 9.23
N GLY A 54 -21.53 -20.73 10.36
CA GLY A 54 -21.38 -22.18 10.47
C GLY A 54 -20.05 -22.74 9.93
N ALA A 55 -19.13 -21.90 9.43
CA ALA A 55 -17.83 -22.36 8.94
C ALA A 55 -16.74 -22.33 10.02
N ASP A 56 -15.74 -23.21 9.89
CA ASP A 56 -14.52 -23.21 10.71
C ASP A 56 -13.63 -21.99 10.37
N PRO A 57 -13.44 -21.03 11.30
CA PRO A 57 -12.64 -19.82 11.06
C PRO A 57 -11.16 -20.11 10.85
N HIS A 58 -10.61 -21.24 11.30
CA HIS A 58 -9.21 -21.56 11.08
C HIS A 58 -8.88 -21.78 9.59
N ARG A 59 -9.89 -22.03 8.74
CA ARG A 59 -9.73 -22.25 7.29
C ARG A 59 -9.61 -20.95 6.49
N ILE A 60 -8.92 -19.93 7.02
CA ILE A 60 -8.83 -18.56 6.47
C ILE A 60 -8.66 -18.55 4.94
N GLN A 61 -7.64 -19.20 4.37
CA GLN A 61 -7.41 -19.25 2.93
C GLN A 61 -8.57 -19.89 2.12
N HIS A 62 -9.34 -20.82 2.69
CA HIS A 62 -10.56 -21.35 2.04
C HIS A 62 -11.68 -20.32 2.05
N LEU A 63 -11.89 -19.64 3.17
CA LEU A 63 -12.91 -18.60 3.34
C LEU A 63 -12.59 -17.38 2.47
N TRP A 64 -11.33 -16.95 2.40
CA TRP A 64 -10.86 -15.90 1.52
C TRP A 64 -11.15 -16.22 0.04
N GLN A 65 -10.79 -17.42 -0.43
CA GLN A 65 -11.06 -17.83 -1.82
C GLN A 65 -12.56 -18.00 -2.10
N LEU A 66 -13.37 -18.40 -1.11
CA LEU A 66 -14.83 -18.43 -1.18
C LEU A 66 -15.40 -17.01 -1.42
N LEU A 67 -15.00 -16.02 -0.61
CA LEU A 67 -15.48 -14.65 -0.76
C LEU A 67 -14.99 -14.01 -2.09
N TYR A 68 -13.73 -14.21 -2.43
CA TYR A 68 -13.08 -13.62 -3.60
C TYR A 68 -13.50 -14.24 -4.93
N ARG A 69 -13.57 -15.58 -5.03
CA ARG A 69 -13.89 -16.32 -6.28
C ARG A 69 -15.34 -16.77 -6.42
N GLY A 70 -16.13 -16.69 -5.35
CA GLY A 70 -17.47 -17.30 -5.32
C GLY A 70 -18.50 -16.60 -6.19
N PHE A 71 -18.26 -15.35 -6.57
CA PHE A 71 -19.07 -14.58 -7.51
C PHE A 71 -18.42 -14.62 -8.90
N PHE A 72 -19.24 -14.53 -9.96
CA PHE A 72 -18.75 -14.50 -11.34
C PHE A 72 -17.84 -13.30 -11.62
N TYR A 73 -18.26 -12.12 -11.17
CA TYR A 73 -17.48 -10.89 -11.28
C TYR A 73 -16.40 -10.85 -10.18
N PRO A 74 -15.15 -10.46 -10.51
CA PRO A 74 -14.10 -10.23 -9.52
C PRO A 74 -14.53 -9.23 -8.44
N ALA A 75 -13.93 -9.34 -7.25
CA ALA A 75 -14.16 -8.38 -6.18
C ALA A 75 -13.57 -7.01 -6.55
N GLY A 76 -14.44 -6.01 -6.80
CA GLY A 76 -14.03 -4.62 -6.84
C GLY A 76 -13.58 -4.11 -5.46
N ARG A 77 -12.97 -2.91 -5.42
CA ARG A 77 -12.41 -2.28 -4.21
C ARG A 77 -13.33 -2.40 -2.98
N GLU A 78 -14.61 -2.09 -3.15
CA GLU A 78 -15.57 -2.01 -2.04
C GLU A 78 -15.80 -3.39 -1.39
N LYS A 79 -15.79 -4.44 -2.20
CA LYS A 79 -15.89 -5.82 -1.73
C LYS A 79 -14.56 -6.32 -1.19
N LEU A 80 -13.42 -5.92 -1.75
CA LEU A 80 -12.11 -6.20 -1.16
C LEU A 80 -11.98 -5.56 0.24
N HIS A 81 -12.46 -4.33 0.43
CA HIS A 81 -12.51 -3.65 1.73
C HIS A 81 -13.30 -4.47 2.78
N ALA A 82 -14.43 -5.06 2.39
CA ALA A 82 -15.22 -5.95 3.25
C ALA A 82 -14.60 -7.34 3.45
N ILE A 83 -13.97 -7.92 2.42
CA ILE A 83 -13.20 -9.18 2.54
C ILE A 83 -12.04 -8.99 3.51
N GLY A 84 -11.33 -7.85 3.45
CA GLY A 84 -10.25 -7.53 4.36
C GLY A 84 -10.71 -7.41 5.81
N ALA A 85 -11.82 -6.72 6.07
CA ALA A 85 -12.40 -6.64 7.41
C ALA A 85 -12.67 -8.03 8.03
N LEU A 86 -13.21 -8.95 7.23
CA LEU A 86 -13.47 -10.32 7.65
C LEU A 86 -12.18 -11.14 7.80
N ASP A 87 -11.22 -11.01 6.88
CA ASP A 87 -9.93 -11.71 6.92
C ASP A 87 -9.10 -11.33 8.15
N LEU A 88 -9.05 -10.03 8.51
CA LEU A 88 -8.40 -9.53 9.73
C LEU A 88 -8.98 -10.21 10.98
N ALA A 89 -10.32 -10.27 11.10
CA ALA A 89 -10.99 -10.93 12.21
C ALA A 89 -10.74 -12.45 12.27
N LEU A 90 -10.58 -13.12 11.12
CA LEU A 90 -10.25 -14.55 11.06
C LEU A 90 -8.80 -14.82 11.50
N TRP A 91 -7.85 -13.94 11.16
CA TRP A 91 -6.47 -14.01 11.66
C TRP A 91 -6.39 -13.72 13.17
N ASP A 92 -7.16 -12.75 13.64
CA ASP A 92 -7.30 -12.43 15.06
C ASP A 92 -7.82 -13.63 15.88
N ILE A 93 -8.90 -14.29 15.42
CA ILE A 93 -9.40 -15.55 15.99
C ILE A 93 -8.30 -16.60 16.04
N LYS A 94 -7.53 -16.78 14.95
CA LYS A 94 -6.48 -17.79 14.88
C LYS A 94 -5.36 -17.52 15.89
N GLY A 95 -4.94 -16.27 16.08
CA GLY A 95 -3.95 -15.89 17.10
C GLY A 95 -4.47 -16.09 18.52
N LYS A 96 -5.68 -15.58 18.82
CA LYS A 96 -6.36 -15.73 20.12
C LYS A 96 -6.55 -17.21 20.51
N ALA A 97 -7.02 -18.04 19.58
CA ALA A 97 -7.24 -19.47 19.81
C ALA A 97 -5.96 -20.30 19.98
N LEU A 98 -4.81 -19.79 19.53
CA LEU A 98 -3.50 -20.43 19.69
C LEU A 98 -2.65 -19.77 20.78
N GLY A 99 -3.14 -18.70 21.43
CA GLY A 99 -2.41 -17.97 22.48
C GLY A 99 -1.20 -17.17 21.99
N VAL A 100 -1.14 -16.80 20.70
CA VAL A 100 0.02 -16.14 20.08
C VAL A 100 -0.38 -14.88 19.28
N PRO A 101 0.50 -13.85 19.21
CA PRO A 101 0.28 -12.68 18.35
C PRO A 101 0.33 -13.09 16.87
N VAL A 102 -0.35 -12.36 16.00
CA VAL A 102 -0.46 -12.74 14.57
C VAL A 102 0.91 -12.83 13.87
N TYR A 103 1.94 -12.08 14.28
CA TYR A 103 3.26 -12.15 13.64
C TYR A 103 3.94 -13.52 13.81
N GLU A 104 3.72 -14.24 14.91
CA GLU A 104 4.23 -15.61 15.10
C GLU A 104 3.61 -16.56 14.08
N LEU A 105 2.32 -16.38 13.77
CA LEU A 105 1.62 -17.15 12.72
C LEU A 105 2.10 -16.81 11.30
N LEU A 106 2.87 -15.73 11.13
CA LEU A 106 3.48 -15.30 9.87
C LEU A 106 4.97 -15.68 9.76
N GLY A 107 5.56 -16.32 10.78
CA GLY A 107 6.96 -16.75 10.81
C GLY A 107 7.84 -16.04 11.85
N GLY A 108 7.27 -15.18 12.69
CA GLY A 108 8.00 -14.44 13.73
C GLY A 108 8.39 -13.02 13.32
N LEU A 109 9.24 -12.38 14.11
CA LEU A 109 9.73 -11.02 13.86
C LEU A 109 10.97 -11.03 12.95
N ALA A 110 10.92 -10.27 11.86
CA ALA A 110 12.07 -9.96 11.01
C ALA A 110 12.71 -8.59 11.35
N ARG A 111 12.11 -7.83 12.29
CA ARG A 111 12.60 -6.55 12.85
C ARG A 111 11.99 -6.31 14.23
N ASP A 112 12.70 -5.62 15.12
CA ASP A 112 12.23 -5.30 16.48
C ASP A 112 11.14 -4.22 16.49
N HIS A 113 11.23 -3.24 15.59
CA HIS A 113 10.29 -2.14 15.42
C HIS A 113 10.18 -1.73 13.95
N ILE A 114 9.18 -0.91 13.63
CA ILE A 114 8.97 -0.33 12.31
C ILE A 114 9.16 1.19 12.40
N GLU A 115 10.07 1.74 11.59
CA GLU A 115 10.20 3.20 11.44
C GLU A 115 8.96 3.80 10.79
N CYS A 116 8.58 5.01 11.21
CA CYS A 116 7.46 5.73 10.61
C CYS A 116 7.90 7.03 9.93
N TYR A 117 7.10 7.46 8.96
CA TYR A 117 7.07 8.84 8.48
C TYR A 117 5.76 9.52 8.91
N SER A 118 5.83 10.83 9.18
CA SER A 118 4.65 11.60 9.55
C SER A 118 4.07 12.34 8.35
N THR A 119 2.78 12.12 8.13
CA THR A 119 1.93 12.88 7.20
C THR A 119 1.18 13.96 7.97
N ALA A 120 1.26 15.21 7.53
CA ALA A 120 0.65 16.37 8.19
C ALA A 120 1.08 16.52 9.67
N PHE A 121 2.39 16.45 9.93
CA PHE A 121 2.97 16.75 11.25
C PHE A 121 2.55 18.17 11.74
N PRO A 122 2.32 18.39 13.05
CA PRO A 122 1.88 19.69 13.57
C PRO A 122 2.82 20.85 13.18
N TRP A 123 2.24 21.88 12.56
CA TRP A 123 2.95 23.03 11.98
C TRP A 123 3.72 23.87 13.01
N GLN A 124 5.00 24.13 12.72
CA GLN A 124 5.93 24.89 13.56
C GLN A 124 6.32 26.25 12.93
N GLY A 125 5.37 26.95 12.34
CA GLY A 125 5.56 28.30 11.77
C GLY A 125 6.07 28.32 10.33
N ASP A 126 7.00 27.44 9.97
CA ASP A 126 7.51 27.25 8.61
C ASP A 126 7.83 25.76 8.29
N GLN A 127 8.11 25.46 7.01
CA GLN A 127 8.37 24.09 6.55
C GLN A 127 9.67 23.46 7.11
N ALA A 128 10.75 24.24 7.24
CA ALA A 128 12.03 23.73 7.77
C ALA A 128 11.92 23.44 9.26
N SER A 129 11.29 24.35 10.02
CA SER A 129 11.01 24.17 11.45
C SER A 129 10.03 23.00 11.71
N THR A 130 9.03 22.81 10.84
CA THR A 130 8.08 21.69 10.95
C THR A 130 8.77 20.35 10.65
N ALA A 131 9.57 20.28 9.58
CA ALA A 131 10.32 19.09 9.21
C ALA A 131 11.38 18.72 10.27
N ARG A 132 12.05 19.71 10.87
CA ARG A 132 12.97 19.53 12.00
C ARG A 132 12.27 18.90 13.20
N ALA A 133 11.15 19.49 13.65
CA ALA A 133 10.41 19.00 14.81
C ALA A 133 9.82 17.59 14.60
N CYS A 134 9.52 17.22 13.35
CA CYS A 134 9.12 15.86 12.98
C CYS A 134 10.24 14.83 13.26
N VAL A 135 11.47 15.15 12.85
CA VAL A 135 12.65 14.29 13.09
C VAL A 135 13.04 14.30 14.58
N GLU A 136 12.95 15.44 15.26
CA GLU A 136 13.20 15.56 16.70
C GLU A 136 12.16 14.79 17.55
N ALA A 137 10.95 14.57 17.03
CA ALA A 137 9.95 13.67 17.61
C ALA A 137 10.21 12.17 17.34
N GLY A 138 11.34 11.83 16.71
CA GLY A 138 11.81 10.46 16.47
C GLY A 138 11.31 9.80 15.18
N PHE A 139 10.50 10.48 14.36
CA PHE A 139 10.11 9.98 13.04
C PHE A 139 11.34 9.92 12.12
N ARG A 140 11.41 8.87 11.28
CA ARG A 140 12.49 8.75 10.31
C ARG A 140 12.37 9.75 9.15
N ALA A 141 11.14 10.06 8.73
CA ALA A 141 10.91 11.05 7.68
C ALA A 141 9.69 11.96 7.90
N TYR A 142 9.73 13.15 7.30
CA TYR A 142 8.59 14.07 7.16
C TYR A 142 8.01 13.97 5.75
N ARG A 143 6.69 13.73 5.63
CA ARG A 143 5.96 13.74 4.34
C ARG A 143 5.32 15.10 4.10
N THR A 144 5.68 15.73 2.98
CA THR A 144 4.99 16.92 2.45
C THR A 144 4.10 16.56 1.26
N SER A 145 3.40 17.56 0.70
CA SER A 145 2.59 17.38 -0.51
C SER A 145 2.79 18.51 -1.52
N VAL A 146 2.37 18.30 -2.77
CA VAL A 146 2.28 19.36 -3.77
C VAL A 146 1.40 20.51 -3.27
N ALA A 147 1.98 21.72 -3.30
CA ALA A 147 1.44 22.93 -2.70
C ALA A 147 -0.05 23.17 -3.03
N ASP A 148 -0.82 23.50 -2.00
CA ASP A 148 -2.24 23.81 -2.14
C ASP A 148 -2.48 25.29 -2.45
N PRO A 149 -3.36 25.63 -3.41
CA PRO A 149 -3.68 27.02 -3.74
C PRO A 149 -4.60 27.71 -2.71
N ALA A 150 -4.96 27.05 -1.60
CA ALA A 150 -5.77 27.59 -0.51
C ALA A 150 -7.13 28.17 -0.97
N GLY A 151 -7.82 27.41 -1.82
CA GLY A 151 -9.11 27.80 -2.41
C GLY A 151 -9.02 28.69 -3.67
N ALA A 152 -7.83 29.12 -4.09
CA ALA A 152 -7.62 29.70 -5.42
C ALA A 152 -7.54 28.62 -6.52
N ALA A 153 -7.55 29.04 -7.78
CA ALA A 153 -7.46 28.11 -8.92
C ALA A 153 -6.11 27.37 -8.94
N PHE A 154 -6.17 26.04 -9.10
CA PHE A 154 -4.97 25.20 -9.19
C PHE A 154 -4.24 25.42 -10.53
N HIS A 155 -3.03 25.99 -10.46
CA HIS A 155 -2.17 26.23 -11.60
C HIS A 155 -0.90 25.38 -11.48
N ALA A 156 -0.95 24.16 -12.01
CA ALA A 156 0.09 23.12 -11.86
C ALA A 156 1.53 23.65 -11.91
N ARG A 157 1.96 24.29 -13.02
CA ARG A 157 3.28 24.94 -13.14
C ARG A 157 3.68 25.86 -11.97
N ARG A 158 2.77 26.71 -11.49
CA ARG A 158 3.04 27.60 -10.35
C ARG A 158 3.15 26.81 -9.05
N MET A 159 2.33 25.77 -8.88
CA MET A 159 2.39 24.90 -7.71
C MET A 159 3.68 24.05 -7.72
N VAL A 160 4.16 23.59 -8.87
CA VAL A 160 5.48 22.94 -9.02
C VAL A 160 6.60 23.86 -8.54
N ASP A 161 6.62 25.12 -8.99
CA ASP A 161 7.66 26.07 -8.60
C ASP A 161 7.63 26.33 -7.07
N VAL A 162 6.45 26.60 -6.50
CA VAL A 162 6.26 26.79 -5.04
C VAL A 162 6.65 25.52 -4.25
N THR A 163 6.25 24.35 -4.73
CA THR A 163 6.56 23.06 -4.08
C THR A 163 8.06 22.80 -4.09
N SER A 164 8.76 23.12 -5.18
CA SER A 164 10.21 22.90 -5.26
C SER A 164 11.01 23.73 -4.24
N GLU A 165 10.60 24.98 -3.97
CA GLU A 165 11.22 25.81 -2.94
C GLU A 165 10.83 25.35 -1.51
N GLN A 166 9.60 24.87 -1.31
CA GLN A 166 9.22 24.19 -0.06
C GLN A 166 10.06 22.94 0.20
N CYS A 167 10.36 22.15 -0.83
CA CYS A 167 11.23 20.96 -0.73
C CYS A 167 12.66 21.33 -0.32
N ARG A 168 13.22 22.47 -0.78
CA ARG A 168 14.54 22.94 -0.30
C ARG A 168 14.54 23.20 1.20
N ALA A 169 13.54 23.93 1.69
CA ALA A 169 13.41 24.26 3.11
C ALA A 169 13.21 22.99 3.96
N ILE A 170 12.47 22.00 3.46
CA ILE A 170 12.30 20.70 4.13
C ILE A 170 13.62 19.93 4.22
N ALA A 171 14.38 19.85 3.11
CA ALA A 171 15.68 19.17 3.09
C ALA A 171 16.71 19.83 4.04
N GLU A 172 16.66 21.15 4.21
CA GLU A 172 17.44 21.87 5.24
C GLU A 172 16.91 21.62 6.66
N GLY A 173 15.59 21.50 6.82
CA GLY A 173 14.90 21.26 8.09
C GLY A 173 15.23 19.91 8.72
N VAL A 174 15.10 18.82 7.96
CA VAL A 174 15.40 17.45 8.42
C VAL A 174 16.90 17.22 8.69
N GLY A 175 17.76 18.04 8.10
CA GLY A 175 19.20 18.01 8.30
C GLY A 175 19.85 16.72 7.77
N ALA A 176 21.09 16.46 8.21
CA ALA A 176 21.92 15.39 7.67
C ALA A 176 21.58 13.97 8.19
N GLN A 177 20.51 13.79 8.97
CA GLN A 177 20.14 12.51 9.61
C GLN A 177 18.65 12.16 9.48
N GLY A 178 17.77 13.14 9.25
CA GLY A 178 16.37 12.89 8.92
C GLY A 178 16.15 12.76 7.42
N GLU A 179 15.13 12.00 7.02
CA GLU A 179 14.71 11.87 5.64
C GLU A 179 13.44 12.69 5.37
N TRP A 180 13.07 12.84 4.09
CA TRP A 180 11.81 13.47 3.70
C TRP A 180 11.25 12.80 2.44
N CYS A 181 9.94 12.87 2.27
CA CYS A 181 9.23 12.37 1.10
C CYS A 181 8.12 13.34 0.68
N ILE A 182 7.63 13.20 -0.55
CA ILE A 182 6.58 14.08 -1.07
C ILE A 182 5.50 13.32 -1.85
N ASP A 183 4.27 13.61 -1.49
CA ASP A 183 3.05 13.17 -2.16
C ASP A 183 2.61 14.18 -3.24
N PHE A 184 2.52 13.73 -4.50
CA PHE A 184 1.97 14.54 -5.60
C PHE A 184 0.44 14.40 -5.69
N HIS A 185 -0.14 13.39 -5.03
CA HIS A 185 -1.56 13.10 -4.87
C HIS A 185 -2.29 13.02 -6.23
N THR A 186 -1.58 12.59 -7.28
CA THR A 186 -1.98 12.59 -8.69
C THR A 186 -2.36 13.97 -9.28
N ARG A 187 -2.03 15.08 -8.61
CA ARG A 187 -2.46 16.46 -8.95
C ARG A 187 -1.84 17.05 -10.21
N LEU A 188 -0.81 16.41 -10.79
CA LEU A 188 0.01 16.96 -11.88
C LEU A 188 -0.14 16.15 -13.18
N ASP A 189 -0.14 16.85 -14.32
CA ASP A 189 0.08 16.22 -15.62
C ASP A 189 1.55 15.82 -15.79
N MET A 190 1.83 14.80 -16.62
CA MET A 190 3.18 14.24 -16.81
C MET A 190 4.30 15.27 -17.05
N PRO A 191 4.15 16.34 -17.86
CA PRO A 191 5.22 17.33 -18.05
C PRO A 191 5.57 18.09 -16.76
N ASP A 192 4.57 18.38 -15.93
CA ASP A 192 4.76 19.11 -14.67
C ASP A 192 5.20 18.16 -13.54
N ALA A 193 4.80 16.88 -13.58
CA ALA A 193 5.33 15.84 -12.69
C ALA A 193 6.82 15.56 -12.95
N ILE A 194 7.24 15.41 -14.21
CA ILE A 194 8.66 15.27 -14.61
C ILE A 194 9.45 16.51 -14.20
N ARG A 195 8.91 17.73 -14.43
CA ARG A 195 9.52 18.99 -14.01
C ARG A 195 9.78 18.99 -12.49
N LEU A 196 8.79 18.65 -11.67
CA LEU A 196 8.95 18.65 -10.21
C LEU A 196 9.98 17.60 -9.76
N CYS A 197 9.91 16.38 -10.29
CA CYS A 197 10.92 15.33 -10.03
C CYS A 197 12.34 15.80 -10.36
N SER A 198 12.53 16.46 -11.50
CA SER A 198 13.83 16.99 -11.94
C SER A 198 14.34 18.12 -11.04
N LEU A 199 13.44 18.94 -10.48
CA LEU A 199 13.79 20.04 -9.58
C LEU A 199 14.19 19.56 -8.18
N ILE A 200 13.71 18.39 -7.74
CA ILE A 200 13.98 17.82 -6.40
C ILE A 200 14.96 16.65 -6.41
N GLU A 201 15.42 16.17 -7.57
CA GLU A 201 16.40 15.07 -7.69
C GLU A 201 17.64 15.32 -6.82
N GLY A 202 18.22 16.52 -6.90
CA GLY A 202 19.39 16.93 -6.09
C GLY A 202 19.10 17.21 -4.60
N LEU A 203 17.84 17.08 -4.16
CA LEU A 203 17.42 17.18 -2.76
C LEU A 203 17.19 15.79 -2.12
N ASN A 204 17.38 14.72 -2.88
CA ASN A 204 17.33 13.31 -2.43
C ASN A 204 16.11 12.96 -1.54
N PRO A 205 14.87 13.09 -2.05
CA PRO A 205 13.69 12.56 -1.36
C PRO A 205 13.78 11.03 -1.23
N LEU A 206 13.34 10.49 -0.10
CA LEU A 206 13.23 9.05 0.16
C LEU A 206 12.32 8.37 -0.87
N PHE A 207 11.21 9.04 -1.23
CA PHE A 207 10.38 8.72 -2.38
C PHE A 207 9.52 9.92 -2.83
N VAL A 208 9.06 9.86 -4.07
CA VAL A 208 7.96 10.64 -4.63
C VAL A 208 6.74 9.73 -4.77
N GLU A 209 5.62 10.14 -4.18
CA GLU A 209 4.39 9.38 -4.04
C GLU A 209 3.31 9.81 -5.03
N ASP A 210 2.63 8.83 -5.64
CA ASP A 210 1.56 8.98 -6.64
C ASP A 210 1.76 10.17 -7.63
N PRO A 211 2.92 10.21 -8.35
CA PRO A 211 3.29 11.31 -9.24
C PRO A 211 2.34 11.51 -10.42
N LEU A 212 1.59 10.46 -10.78
CA LEU A 212 0.54 10.40 -11.76
C LEU A 212 -0.52 9.40 -11.30
N ARG A 213 -1.73 9.48 -11.85
CA ARG A 213 -2.70 8.37 -11.74
C ARG A 213 -2.13 7.11 -12.40
N SER A 214 -2.32 5.96 -11.75
CA SER A 214 -1.59 4.72 -12.05
C SER A 214 -2.40 3.64 -12.78
N GLU A 215 -3.58 3.95 -13.33
CA GLU A 215 -4.39 2.95 -14.08
C GLU A 215 -3.77 2.59 -15.45
N ASN A 216 -2.86 3.43 -15.95
CA ASN A 216 -2.11 3.18 -17.18
C ASN A 216 -0.62 2.93 -16.86
N ALA A 217 -0.24 1.66 -16.76
CA ALA A 217 1.14 1.24 -16.53
C ALA A 217 2.13 1.74 -17.61
N ASP A 218 1.69 2.02 -18.84
CA ASP A 218 2.56 2.58 -19.89
C ASP A 218 2.83 4.07 -19.68
N ALA A 219 1.89 4.81 -19.08
CA ALA A 219 2.14 6.17 -18.64
C ALA A 219 3.16 6.22 -17.48
N LEU A 220 3.03 5.31 -16.50
CA LEU A 220 4.01 5.20 -15.42
C LEU A 220 5.38 4.73 -15.93
N ALA A 221 5.43 3.84 -16.93
CA ALA A 221 6.69 3.46 -17.61
C ALA A 221 7.33 4.62 -18.37
N MET A 222 6.54 5.48 -19.03
CA MET A 222 7.04 6.70 -19.66
C MET A 222 7.53 7.74 -18.64
N LEU A 223 6.92 7.82 -17.45
CA LEU A 223 7.45 8.63 -16.35
C LEU A 223 8.78 8.06 -15.85
N ARG A 224 8.82 6.76 -15.54
CA ARG A 224 9.98 6.08 -14.95
C ARG A 224 11.24 6.13 -15.83
N SER A 225 11.10 6.25 -17.15
CA SER A 225 12.24 6.44 -18.06
C SER A 225 12.79 7.88 -18.10
N GLN A 226 12.13 8.83 -17.43
CA GLN A 226 12.46 10.26 -17.44
C GLN A 226 12.75 10.86 -16.06
N VAL A 227 12.66 10.07 -14.97
CA VAL A 227 12.92 10.52 -13.59
C VAL A 227 13.86 9.55 -12.86
N ARG A 228 14.64 10.06 -11.90
CA ARG A 228 15.61 9.29 -11.11
C ARG A 228 15.31 9.21 -9.61
N VAL A 229 14.35 10.01 -9.14
CA VAL A 229 13.83 9.92 -7.77
C VAL A 229 13.15 8.57 -7.55
N PRO A 230 13.22 7.97 -6.33
CA PRO A 230 12.48 6.76 -6.03
C PRO A 230 10.97 7.03 -6.11
N LEU A 231 10.20 6.08 -6.65
CA LEU A 231 8.76 6.22 -6.87
C LEU A 231 7.96 5.29 -5.94
N ALA A 232 7.07 5.85 -5.15
CA ALA A 232 6.08 5.12 -4.35
C ALA A 232 4.69 5.23 -5.00
N VAL A 233 3.97 4.12 -5.17
CA VAL A 233 2.59 4.14 -5.71
C VAL A 233 1.69 3.07 -5.08
N GLY A 234 0.37 3.27 -5.17
CA GLY A 234 -0.58 2.14 -5.11
C GLY A 234 -1.48 2.04 -3.88
N GLU A 235 -1.70 3.12 -3.13
CA GLU A 235 -2.73 3.18 -2.09
C GLU A 235 -4.16 3.01 -2.66
N GLN A 236 -4.32 3.35 -3.94
CA GLN A 236 -5.54 3.21 -4.73
C GLN A 236 -5.76 1.77 -5.26
N PHE A 237 -4.83 0.85 -5.00
CA PHE A 237 -4.89 -0.54 -5.46
C PHE A 237 -5.68 -1.43 -4.51
N GLY A 238 -6.10 -2.59 -5.03
CA GLY A 238 -6.76 -3.64 -4.28
C GLY A 238 -5.89 -4.89 -4.27
N ASP A 239 -6.32 -5.92 -4.97
CA ASP A 239 -5.60 -7.20 -4.95
C ASP A 239 -4.28 -7.16 -5.76
N ARG A 240 -3.55 -8.27 -5.72
CA ARG A 240 -2.25 -8.42 -6.42
C ARG A 240 -2.28 -8.08 -7.92
N TRP A 241 -3.41 -8.14 -8.63
CA TRP A 241 -3.43 -7.92 -10.09
C TRP A 241 -3.12 -6.46 -10.47
N ASP A 242 -3.55 -5.49 -9.65
CA ASP A 242 -3.19 -4.08 -9.83
C ASP A 242 -1.66 -3.90 -9.75
N SER A 243 -1.06 -4.52 -8.72
CA SER A 243 0.36 -4.35 -8.39
C SER A 243 1.29 -5.15 -9.33
N ASN A 244 0.88 -6.36 -9.73
CA ASN A 244 1.71 -7.31 -10.48
C ASN A 244 2.35 -6.68 -11.74
N THR A 245 1.56 -5.94 -12.52
CA THR A 245 2.04 -5.33 -13.77
C THR A 245 3.13 -4.28 -13.53
N LEU A 246 3.10 -3.59 -12.38
CA LEU A 246 4.08 -2.56 -12.02
C LEU A 246 5.34 -3.16 -11.41
N LEU A 247 5.20 -4.24 -10.62
CA LEU A 247 6.31 -4.97 -10.01
C LEU A 247 7.14 -5.70 -11.08
N GLU A 248 6.51 -6.50 -11.95
CA GLU A 248 7.18 -7.21 -13.06
C GLU A 248 7.93 -6.26 -14.02
N ARG A 249 7.40 -5.04 -14.20
CA ARG A 249 8.00 -4.00 -15.05
C ARG A 249 8.93 -3.04 -14.30
N ARG A 250 9.13 -3.21 -12.99
CA ARG A 250 10.00 -2.39 -12.12
C ARG A 250 9.72 -0.89 -12.20
N LEU A 251 8.42 -0.55 -12.17
CA LEU A 251 7.91 0.82 -12.34
C LEU A 251 7.86 1.64 -11.05
N THR A 252 8.12 1.02 -9.91
CA THR A 252 8.07 1.61 -8.57
C THR A 252 9.14 0.96 -7.67
N ASP A 253 9.63 1.72 -6.70
CA ASP A 253 10.61 1.28 -5.70
C ASP A 253 9.94 0.92 -4.36
N TYR A 254 8.75 1.46 -4.09
CA TYR A 254 7.95 1.18 -2.89
C TYR A 254 6.45 1.06 -3.21
N LEU A 255 5.81 -0.01 -2.77
CA LEU A 255 4.37 -0.20 -2.96
C LEU A 255 3.58 0.30 -1.73
N ARG A 256 2.53 1.10 -1.97
CA ARG A 256 1.70 1.77 -0.95
C ARG A 256 0.43 1.01 -0.53
N VAL A 257 0.24 -0.22 -1.03
CA VAL A 257 -0.92 -1.07 -0.73
C VAL A 257 -1.12 -1.27 0.78
N THR A 258 -2.37 -1.34 1.24
CA THR A 258 -2.68 -1.33 2.67
C THR A 258 -3.87 -2.21 3.06
N LEU A 259 -4.01 -2.44 4.37
CA LEU A 259 -5.17 -3.11 4.97
C LEU A 259 -6.28 -2.08 5.25
N PRO A 260 -7.56 -2.45 5.15
CA PRO A 260 -8.09 -3.71 4.64
C PRO A 260 -8.15 -3.76 3.09
N ASN A 261 -7.83 -2.66 2.40
CA ASN A 261 -8.06 -2.36 0.97
C ASN A 261 -7.69 -3.50 0.00
N VAL A 262 -6.59 -4.20 0.24
CA VAL A 262 -6.17 -5.33 -0.63
C VAL A 262 -7.04 -6.58 -0.54
N GLY A 263 -7.96 -6.66 0.43
CA GLY A 263 -8.62 -7.90 0.82
C GLY A 263 -7.96 -8.60 2.01
N GLY A 264 -7.27 -7.86 2.89
CA GLY A 264 -6.77 -8.39 4.16
C GLY A 264 -5.35 -8.98 4.14
N ILE A 265 -4.93 -9.48 5.30
CA ILE A 265 -3.60 -10.08 5.55
C ILE A 265 -3.32 -11.20 4.55
N THR A 266 -4.31 -12.06 4.30
CA THR A 266 -4.20 -13.20 3.37
C THR A 266 -3.86 -12.77 1.94
N GLU A 267 -4.21 -11.56 1.48
CA GLU A 267 -3.77 -11.03 0.19
C GLU A 267 -2.48 -10.23 0.28
N LEU A 268 -2.32 -9.41 1.33
CA LEU A 268 -1.12 -8.59 1.52
C LEU A 268 0.17 -9.44 1.55
N LEU A 269 0.14 -10.61 2.18
CA LEU A 269 1.26 -11.56 2.19
C LEU A 269 1.65 -12.03 0.78
N LYS A 270 0.68 -12.23 -0.12
CA LYS A 270 0.94 -12.62 -1.51
C LYS A 270 1.62 -11.49 -2.28
N ILE A 271 1.21 -10.25 -2.01
CA ILE A 271 1.80 -9.05 -2.62
C ILE A 271 3.22 -8.83 -2.09
N ALA A 272 3.43 -8.95 -0.77
CA ALA A 272 4.74 -8.78 -0.13
C ALA A 272 5.81 -9.74 -0.69
N VAL A 273 5.48 -11.01 -0.93
CA VAL A 273 6.40 -11.98 -1.55
C VAL A 273 6.75 -11.62 -3.01
N ILE A 274 5.82 -11.00 -3.76
CA ILE A 274 6.11 -10.50 -5.12
C ILE A 274 6.98 -9.24 -5.04
N CYS A 275 6.74 -8.34 -4.08
CA CYS A 275 7.59 -7.19 -3.81
C CYS A 275 9.04 -7.62 -3.48
N GLU A 276 9.21 -8.61 -2.60
CA GLU A 276 10.51 -9.19 -2.24
C GLU A 276 11.23 -9.76 -3.46
N THR A 277 10.53 -10.54 -4.29
CA THR A 277 11.04 -11.12 -5.55
C THR A 277 11.57 -10.04 -6.52
N HIS A 278 11.01 -8.83 -6.48
CA HIS A 278 11.42 -7.72 -7.35
C HIS A 278 12.31 -6.66 -6.68
N TYR A 279 12.68 -6.83 -5.40
CA TYR A 279 13.40 -5.83 -4.59
C TYR A 279 12.65 -4.51 -4.39
N VAL A 280 11.32 -4.57 -4.29
CA VAL A 280 10.43 -3.42 -4.02
C VAL A 280 10.07 -3.40 -2.53
N GLY A 281 10.16 -2.22 -1.90
CA GLY A 281 9.78 -2.04 -0.49
C GLY A 281 8.27 -1.87 -0.29
N LEU A 282 7.84 -1.82 0.97
CA LEU A 282 6.45 -1.54 1.36
C LEU A 282 6.38 -0.26 2.19
N VAL A 283 5.62 0.72 1.71
CA VAL A 283 5.32 1.97 2.44
C VAL A 283 3.80 2.18 2.52
N PRO A 284 3.09 1.31 3.26
CA PRO A 284 1.63 1.23 3.20
C PRO A 284 0.94 2.49 3.74
N HIS A 285 -0.06 2.97 2.98
CA HIS A 285 -0.93 4.10 3.36
C HIS A 285 -1.73 3.79 4.64
N PHE A 286 -1.98 4.79 5.50
CA PHE A 286 -2.73 4.61 6.76
C PHE A 286 -4.24 4.47 6.54
N THR A 287 -4.95 3.68 7.35
CA THR A 287 -6.42 3.58 7.26
C THR A 287 -7.05 3.81 8.63
N GLY A 288 -7.64 2.80 9.24
CA GLY A 288 -8.17 2.86 10.60
C GLY A 288 -7.20 2.25 11.63
N PRO A 289 -7.50 2.41 12.93
CA PRO A 289 -6.63 1.97 14.02
C PRO A 289 -6.47 0.44 14.10
N ILE A 290 -7.48 -0.35 13.73
CA ILE A 290 -7.42 -1.83 13.81
C ILE A 290 -6.63 -2.37 12.62
N ALA A 291 -6.88 -1.85 11.41
CA ALA A 291 -6.10 -2.20 10.23
C ALA A 291 -4.64 -1.77 10.38
N THR A 292 -4.36 -0.64 11.03
CA THR A 292 -2.99 -0.23 11.40
C THR A 292 -2.33 -1.24 12.34
N ALA A 293 -3.02 -1.74 13.36
CA ALA A 293 -2.49 -2.78 14.24
C ALA A 293 -2.22 -4.10 13.49
N ALA A 294 -3.16 -4.54 12.65
CA ALA A 294 -2.96 -5.71 11.79
C ALA A 294 -1.79 -5.55 10.82
N LEU A 295 -1.62 -4.35 10.28
CA LEU A 295 -0.56 -4.01 9.34
C LEU A 295 0.81 -4.04 10.04
N VAL A 296 0.91 -3.63 11.31
CA VAL A 296 2.14 -3.82 12.13
C VAL A 296 2.54 -5.30 12.21
N HIS A 297 1.61 -6.23 12.47
CA HIS A 297 1.94 -7.66 12.52
C HIS A 297 2.47 -8.19 11.18
N VAL A 298 1.89 -7.79 10.05
CA VAL A 298 2.39 -8.19 8.72
C VAL A 298 3.74 -7.55 8.44
N MET A 299 3.86 -6.24 8.61
CA MET A 299 5.06 -5.45 8.30
C MET A 299 6.26 -5.87 9.14
N ALA A 300 6.06 -6.25 10.41
CA ALA A 300 7.13 -6.73 11.28
C ALA A 300 7.72 -8.08 10.82
N ALA A 301 6.95 -8.91 10.12
CA ALA A 301 7.36 -10.24 9.66
C ALA A 301 7.99 -10.30 8.26
N GLN A 302 7.90 -9.24 7.43
CA GLN A 302 8.43 -9.27 6.04
C GLN A 302 9.95 -9.02 6.00
N ALA A 303 10.67 -9.55 5.01
CA ALA A 303 12.11 -9.28 4.86
C ALA A 303 12.44 -7.96 4.11
N VAL A 304 11.48 -7.40 3.37
CA VAL A 304 11.66 -6.20 2.52
C VAL A 304 11.93 -4.90 3.31
N PRO A 305 12.44 -3.83 2.66
CA PRO A 305 12.41 -2.48 3.22
C PRO A 305 10.96 -2.07 3.56
N VAL A 306 10.74 -1.60 4.78
CA VAL A 306 9.42 -1.25 5.32
C VAL A 306 9.51 0.12 6.02
N MET A 307 8.52 0.98 5.79
CA MET A 307 8.27 2.18 6.62
C MET A 307 6.77 2.43 6.70
N MET A 308 6.25 2.77 7.88
CA MET A 308 4.81 2.96 8.10
C MET A 308 4.38 4.43 8.03
N GLU A 309 3.22 4.69 7.44
CA GLU A 309 2.59 6.01 7.50
C GLU A 309 1.90 6.26 8.85
N ILE A 310 2.08 7.46 9.41
CA ILE A 310 1.33 7.95 10.58
C ILE A 310 0.76 9.33 10.25
N LEU A 311 -0.53 9.52 10.51
CA LEU A 311 -1.18 10.82 10.44
C LEU A 311 -0.86 11.65 11.70
N GLY A 312 -0.19 12.79 11.54
CA GLY A 312 0.22 13.68 12.61
C GLY A 312 1.44 13.19 13.40
N GLY A 313 1.71 13.85 14.54
CA GLY A 313 2.89 13.59 15.37
C GLY A 313 2.77 12.43 16.37
N ALA A 314 1.60 11.78 16.46
CA ALA A 314 1.36 10.66 17.37
C ALA A 314 0.16 9.81 16.90
N LEU A 315 0.17 8.52 17.20
CA LEU A 315 -0.95 7.64 16.89
C LEU A 315 -2.18 7.98 17.75
N ARG A 316 -3.32 8.24 17.11
CA ARG A 316 -4.57 8.61 17.78
C ARG A 316 -5.27 7.39 18.38
N GLN A 317 -5.37 7.34 19.71
CA GLN A 317 -6.23 6.38 20.40
C GLN A 317 -7.73 6.69 20.13
N PRO A 318 -8.53 5.74 19.62
CA PRO A 318 -9.98 5.91 19.46
C PRO A 318 -10.72 5.52 20.76
N PRO A 319 -11.91 6.09 21.04
CA PRO A 319 -12.65 5.83 22.28
C PRO A 319 -13.36 4.45 22.30
N HIS A 320 -13.28 3.67 21.22
CA HIS A 320 -13.83 2.32 21.08
C HIS A 320 -12.74 1.23 21.12
N LEU A 321 -11.47 1.60 21.37
CA LEU A 321 -10.40 0.65 21.69
C LEU A 321 -9.76 1.04 23.02
N ALA A 322 -9.61 0.09 23.95
CA ALA A 322 -8.77 0.28 25.14
C ALA A 322 -7.28 0.13 24.78
N GLN A 323 -6.97 -0.78 23.84
CA GLN A 323 -5.63 -1.01 23.31
C GLN A 323 -5.66 -0.96 21.77
N ALA A 324 -4.74 -0.17 21.18
CA ALA A 324 -4.51 -0.07 19.74
C ALA A 324 -3.05 -0.43 19.40
N ALA A 325 -2.56 -0.07 18.21
CA ALA A 325 -1.16 -0.28 17.83
C ALA A 325 -0.19 0.48 18.77
N LEU A 326 0.93 -0.16 19.13
CA LEU A 326 1.92 0.41 20.05
C LEU A 326 2.84 1.40 19.33
N PHE A 327 2.77 2.68 19.72
CA PHE A 327 3.58 3.76 19.13
C PHE A 327 4.41 4.48 20.20
N ARG A 328 5.72 4.63 19.95
CA ARG A 328 6.66 5.42 20.77
C ARG A 328 7.84 5.88 19.92
N ASP A 329 8.38 7.07 20.20
CA ASP A 329 9.62 7.60 19.63
C ASP A 329 9.68 7.55 18.08
N GLY A 330 8.55 7.91 17.45
CA GLY A 330 8.37 7.91 15.99
C GLY A 330 8.29 6.53 15.34
N LYS A 331 8.10 5.46 16.13
CA LYS A 331 8.13 4.05 15.68
C LYS A 331 6.91 3.28 16.13
N LEU A 332 6.50 2.32 15.29
CA LEU A 332 5.50 1.31 15.63
C LEU A 332 6.18 0.02 16.12
N TRP A 333 5.57 -0.60 17.13
CA TRP A 333 6.13 -1.77 17.81
C TRP A 333 5.16 -2.96 17.75
N PRO A 334 5.64 -4.19 17.50
CA PRO A 334 4.81 -5.39 17.52
C PRO A 334 4.17 -5.60 18.90
N ASN A 335 2.87 -5.86 18.96
CA ASN A 335 2.23 -6.28 20.21
C ASN A 335 2.36 -7.81 20.38
N ALA A 336 2.84 -8.26 21.54
CA ALA A 336 2.99 -9.68 21.87
C ALA A 336 1.69 -10.33 22.39
N ALA A 337 0.61 -9.56 22.60
CA ALA A 337 -0.68 -10.08 23.02
C ALA A 337 -1.33 -10.96 21.92
N PRO A 338 -2.09 -12.03 22.27
CA PRO A 338 -2.69 -12.93 21.29
C PRO A 338 -3.62 -12.26 20.28
N GLY A 339 -3.58 -12.73 19.03
CA GLY A 339 -4.34 -12.12 17.93
C GLY A 339 -3.68 -10.85 17.40
N LEU A 340 -4.47 -9.82 17.12
CA LEU A 340 -4.02 -8.50 16.65
C LEU A 340 -3.57 -7.56 17.78
N GLY A 341 -3.63 -8.00 19.04
CA GLY A 341 -3.25 -7.20 20.19
C GLY A 341 -4.06 -5.90 20.35
N VAL A 342 -5.31 -5.85 19.89
CA VAL A 342 -6.25 -4.74 20.13
C VAL A 342 -7.39 -5.19 21.03
N GLU A 343 -7.89 -4.27 21.85
CA GLU A 343 -8.96 -4.51 22.82
C GLU A 343 -10.15 -3.61 22.51
N PHE A 344 -11.30 -4.21 22.16
CA PHE A 344 -12.50 -3.50 21.73
C PHE A 344 -13.40 -3.10 22.90
N VAL A 345 -13.99 -1.92 22.78
CA VAL A 345 -14.84 -1.27 23.78
C VAL A 345 -16.15 -0.91 23.06
N GLU A 346 -17.26 -1.56 23.43
CA GLU A 346 -18.57 -1.40 22.76
C GLU A 346 -19.28 -0.07 23.11
N GLN A 347 -18.68 0.75 23.95
CA GLN A 347 -19.03 2.15 24.15
C GLN A 347 -18.57 3.01 22.95
N ASN A 348 -19.30 4.09 22.64
CA ASN A 348 -18.96 5.07 21.59
C ASN A 348 -18.97 4.48 20.16
N VAL A 349 -19.77 3.44 19.93
CA VAL A 349 -20.08 2.85 18.62
C VAL A 349 -21.59 2.69 18.40
N THR A 350 -22.03 2.57 17.15
CA THR A 350 -23.40 2.20 16.76
C THR A 350 -23.37 0.85 16.05
N LEU A 351 -24.13 -0.15 16.51
CA LEU A 351 -24.37 -1.38 15.75
C LEU A 351 -25.17 -1.05 14.47
N LEU A 352 -24.68 -1.46 13.30
CA LEU A 352 -25.32 -1.23 12.00
C LEU A 352 -25.91 -2.50 11.39
N ALA A 353 -25.29 -3.66 11.63
CA ALA A 353 -25.80 -4.95 11.15
C ALA A 353 -25.37 -6.10 12.07
N GLU A 354 -26.24 -7.11 12.20
CA GLU A 354 -25.91 -8.44 12.72
C GLU A 354 -26.25 -9.48 11.64
N ILE A 355 -25.35 -10.43 11.42
CA ILE A 355 -25.52 -11.57 10.53
C ILE A 355 -25.27 -12.84 11.35
N SER A 356 -26.31 -13.67 11.51
CA SER A 356 -26.30 -14.91 12.30
C SER A 356 -26.94 -16.10 11.59
N GLU A 357 -27.43 -15.90 10.35
CA GLU A 357 -27.96 -16.94 9.47
C GLU A 357 -27.03 -17.17 8.28
N TYR A 358 -26.90 -18.43 7.85
CA TYR A 358 -26.12 -18.78 6.66
C TYR A 358 -26.91 -18.50 5.37
N ALA A 359 -26.31 -17.73 4.46
CA ALA A 359 -26.83 -17.53 3.12
C ALA A 359 -25.71 -17.54 2.07
N ALA A 360 -25.90 -18.37 1.04
CA ALA A 360 -25.08 -18.38 -0.17
C ALA A 360 -25.89 -17.85 -1.36
N PRO A 361 -25.72 -16.58 -1.79
CA PRO A 361 -26.52 -15.98 -2.86
C PRO A 361 -26.20 -16.54 -4.25
N VAL A 362 -25.15 -17.37 -4.37
CA VAL A 362 -24.70 -18.03 -5.60
C VAL A 362 -24.23 -19.46 -5.27
N PRO A 363 -24.41 -20.44 -6.18
CA PRO A 363 -23.97 -21.83 -5.93
C PRO A 363 -22.45 -22.01 -5.83
N GLN A 364 -22.05 -22.83 -4.87
CA GLN A 364 -20.67 -22.90 -4.35
C GLN A 364 -19.93 -24.13 -4.87
N LEU A 365 -19.24 -24.00 -6.01
CA LEU A 365 -18.50 -25.11 -6.61
C LEU A 365 -17.20 -25.44 -5.84
N ARG A 366 -16.86 -26.73 -5.85
CA ARG A 366 -15.62 -27.29 -5.26
C ARG A 366 -14.95 -28.25 -6.23
N ARG A 367 -13.63 -28.38 -6.13
CA ARG A 367 -12.88 -29.46 -6.81
C ARG A 367 -13.00 -30.78 -6.02
N PRO A 368 -12.62 -31.93 -6.60
CA PRO A 368 -12.66 -33.23 -5.90
C PRO A 368 -11.81 -33.31 -4.62
N ASP A 369 -10.81 -32.44 -4.47
CA ASP A 369 -10.00 -32.29 -3.25
C ASP A 369 -10.67 -31.42 -2.14
N GLY A 370 -11.90 -30.96 -2.37
CA GLY A 370 -12.63 -30.06 -1.47
C GLY A 370 -12.18 -28.59 -1.51
N SER A 371 -11.21 -28.23 -2.35
CA SER A 371 -10.78 -26.85 -2.55
C SER A 371 -11.83 -26.02 -3.29
N TYR A 372 -11.86 -24.72 -3.00
CA TYR A 372 -12.81 -23.80 -3.62
C TYR A 372 -12.40 -23.47 -5.07
N THR A 373 -13.34 -23.52 -6.02
CA THR A 373 -13.07 -23.25 -7.45
C THR A 373 -13.78 -21.97 -7.92
N ASN A 374 -13.74 -21.65 -9.21
CA ASN A 374 -14.48 -20.48 -9.71
C ASN A 374 -16.00 -20.69 -9.57
N TRP A 375 -16.74 -19.57 -9.50
CA TRP A 375 -18.20 -19.51 -9.65
C TRP A 375 -18.74 -20.52 -10.69
N GLY A 376 -19.79 -21.23 -10.29
CA GLY A 376 -20.60 -22.01 -11.21
C GLY A 376 -21.86 -21.25 -11.60
N VAL A 377 -22.27 -21.39 -12.87
CA VAL A 377 -23.69 -21.19 -13.22
C VAL A 377 -24.50 -22.07 -12.26
N GLY A 378 -25.53 -21.49 -11.63
CA GLY A 378 -26.47 -22.31 -10.88
C GLY A 378 -27.12 -23.29 -11.83
N GLY A 379 -26.80 -24.58 -11.67
CA GLY A 379 -27.43 -25.63 -12.44
C GLY A 379 -28.93 -25.55 -12.20
N GLU A 380 -29.71 -25.45 -13.28
CA GLU A 380 -31.16 -25.49 -13.20
C GLU A 380 -31.58 -26.74 -12.41
N SER A 381 -32.48 -26.55 -11.44
CA SER A 381 -33.29 -27.63 -10.90
C SER A 381 -34.29 -28.10 -11.98
N GLY A 382 -33.76 -28.74 -13.03
CA GLY A 382 -34.43 -28.99 -14.30
C GLY A 382 -33.63 -29.93 -15.19
N PHE A 383 -32.65 -29.41 -15.93
CA PHE A 383 -31.92 -30.18 -16.96
C PHE A 383 -30.88 -31.17 -16.41
N ARG A 384 -31.38 -32.28 -15.85
CA ARG A 384 -30.77 -33.57 -16.19
C ARG A 384 -30.94 -33.75 -17.70
N ILE A 385 -29.83 -33.84 -18.43
CA ILE A 385 -29.88 -34.54 -19.72
C ILE A 385 -30.18 -36.01 -19.39
N GLN A 386 -31.45 -36.39 -19.49
CA GLN A 386 -31.82 -37.78 -19.63
C GLN A 386 -31.29 -38.23 -20.99
N ASP A 387 -30.05 -38.74 -21.01
CA ASP A 387 -29.58 -39.64 -22.05
C ASP A 387 -30.53 -40.85 -22.06
N SER A 388 -31.61 -40.73 -22.83
CA SER A 388 -32.48 -41.84 -23.16
C SER A 388 -31.63 -42.96 -23.77
N GLU A 389 -32.00 -44.22 -23.57
CA GLU A 389 -31.21 -45.33 -24.12
C GLU A 389 -31.10 -45.23 -25.66
N ALA A 390 -32.12 -44.67 -26.31
CA ALA A 390 -32.10 -44.30 -27.73
C ALA A 390 -30.93 -43.36 -28.12
N GLN A 391 -30.53 -42.40 -27.28
CA GLN A 391 -29.40 -41.51 -27.55
C GLN A 391 -28.03 -42.16 -27.34
N ARG A 392 -27.93 -43.14 -26.43
CA ARG A 392 -26.73 -43.99 -26.30
C ARG A 392 -26.59 -44.94 -27.48
N ASP A 393 -27.70 -45.57 -27.85
CA ASP A 393 -27.78 -46.52 -28.95
C ASP A 393 -27.53 -45.85 -30.31
N ALA A 394 -27.95 -44.60 -30.49
CA ALA A 394 -27.59 -43.78 -31.67
C ALA A 394 -26.07 -43.58 -31.82
N ARG A 395 -25.32 -43.38 -30.72
CA ARG A 395 -23.86 -43.24 -30.76
C ARG A 395 -23.17 -44.57 -31.08
N LEU A 396 -23.64 -45.67 -30.50
CA LEU A 396 -23.13 -47.03 -30.79
C LEU A 396 -23.39 -47.46 -32.24
N ARG A 397 -24.57 -47.13 -32.79
CA ARG A 397 -24.88 -47.38 -34.21
C ARG A 397 -24.01 -46.57 -35.18
N TRP A 398 -23.45 -45.44 -34.76
CA TRP A 398 -22.51 -44.66 -35.56
C TRP A 398 -21.09 -45.25 -35.57
N SER A 399 -20.64 -45.89 -34.48
CA SER A 399 -19.30 -46.50 -34.42
C SER A 399 -19.14 -47.78 -35.24
N HIS A 400 -20.24 -48.45 -35.61
CA HIS A 400 -20.20 -49.74 -36.32
C HIS A 400 -20.44 -49.67 -37.84
N ARG A 401 -20.63 -48.49 -38.45
CA ARG A 401 -20.66 -48.35 -39.92
C ARG A 401 -19.25 -48.10 -40.47
N GLY A 402 -18.53 -49.20 -40.72
CA GLY A 402 -17.15 -49.20 -41.22
C GLY A 402 -16.95 -48.57 -42.60
N HIS A 403 -15.67 -48.29 -42.92
CA HIS A 403 -15.20 -47.58 -44.10
C HIS A 403 -15.79 -48.02 -45.45
N ARG A 404 -15.95 -47.04 -46.36
CA ARG A 404 -15.36 -47.04 -47.71
C ARG A 404 -14.99 -45.60 -48.07
N GLY A 405 -13.70 -45.35 -48.32
CA GLY A 405 -13.14 -44.00 -48.23
C GLY A 405 -13.06 -43.21 -49.54
N ARG A 406 -12.57 -41.97 -49.41
CA ARG A 406 -11.69 -41.31 -50.40
C ARG A 406 -10.85 -40.26 -49.66
N SER A 407 -9.56 -40.22 -49.97
CA SER A 407 -8.60 -39.28 -49.40
C SER A 407 -8.46 -38.04 -50.27
N VAL A 408 -8.54 -36.84 -49.67
CA VAL A 408 -8.02 -35.60 -50.24
C VAL A 408 -7.26 -34.86 -49.14
N SER A 409 -5.96 -34.69 -49.36
CA SER A 409 -5.05 -33.95 -48.46
C SER A 409 -4.87 -32.52 -48.95
N PHE A 410 -4.87 -31.54 -48.04
CA PHE A 410 -4.34 -30.20 -48.31
C PHE A 410 -3.28 -29.87 -47.26
N GLY A 411 -2.06 -29.58 -47.73
CA GLY A 411 -0.93 -29.19 -46.91
C GLY A 411 -0.69 -27.68 -46.91
N CYS A 412 0.15 -27.20 -45.99
CA CYS A 412 0.57 -25.80 -45.94
C CYS A 412 1.37 -25.38 -47.18
N LEU A 413 1.20 -24.13 -47.60
CA LEU A 413 2.21 -23.40 -48.37
C LEU A 413 2.08 -21.90 -48.10
N ALA A 414 3.21 -21.23 -47.86
CA ALA A 414 3.26 -19.81 -47.59
C ALA A 414 4.48 -19.18 -48.28
N SER A 415 4.28 -18.16 -49.12
CA SER A 415 5.27 -17.09 -49.36
C SER A 415 4.83 -16.00 -50.36
N ARG A 416 4.88 -14.73 -49.89
CA ARG A 416 5.39 -13.52 -50.59
C ARG A 416 4.67 -12.97 -51.86
N VAL A 417 5.11 -11.75 -52.23
CA VAL A 417 4.86 -10.99 -53.48
C VAL A 417 3.46 -10.35 -53.57
N SER A 418 3.29 -9.03 -53.81
CA SER A 418 4.22 -7.89 -53.81
C SER A 418 3.51 -6.54 -53.55
N ARG A 419 4.29 -5.44 -53.48
CA ARG A 419 3.81 -4.05 -53.36
C ARG A 419 3.14 -3.55 -54.64
N LEU A 420 2.14 -2.67 -54.50
CA LEU A 420 1.85 -1.56 -55.45
C LEU A 420 1.05 -0.46 -54.72
N ALA A 421 0.99 0.75 -55.30
CA ALA A 421 0.46 1.96 -54.66
C ALA A 421 -0.32 2.83 -55.67
N VAL A 422 -0.76 4.02 -55.20
CA VAL A 422 -1.39 5.13 -55.97
C VAL A 422 -2.89 4.95 -56.26
N SER A 423 -3.76 5.64 -55.51
CA SER A 423 -4.29 6.96 -55.96
C SER A 423 -5.24 7.59 -54.93
N ARG A 424 -5.54 8.89 -55.09
CA ARG A 424 -6.65 9.61 -54.44
C ARG A 424 -7.81 9.76 -55.43
N SER A 425 -9.06 9.77 -54.97
CA SER A 425 -10.05 10.81 -55.33
C SER A 425 -11.35 10.70 -54.54
N ALA A 426 -12.11 11.80 -54.50
CA ALA A 426 -13.26 12.01 -53.62
C ALA A 426 -14.60 11.60 -54.26
N CYS A 427 -15.59 11.34 -53.40
CA CYS A 427 -17.01 11.48 -53.74
C CYS A 427 -17.63 12.67 -52.98
N ARG A 428 -18.62 13.31 -53.61
CA ARG A 428 -19.43 14.42 -53.07
C ARG A 428 -20.83 14.39 -53.70
N PHE A 429 -21.70 15.29 -53.24
CA PHE A 429 -23.11 15.53 -53.54
C PHE A 429 -24.09 14.82 -52.56
N LEU A 430 -24.83 15.50 -51.64
CA LEU A 430 -25.67 16.73 -51.65
C LEU A 430 -27.13 16.46 -52.11
N PRO A 431 -28.14 17.29 -51.72
CA PRO A 431 -28.34 18.04 -50.46
C PRO A 431 -29.83 18.09 -49.98
N ARG A 432 -30.12 18.72 -48.82
CA ARG A 432 -31.34 19.55 -48.65
C ARG A 432 -31.16 20.74 -47.68
N ARG A 433 -31.99 21.78 -47.91
CA ARG A 433 -31.98 23.20 -47.46
C ARG A 433 -32.35 23.43 -45.96
N ALA A 434 -32.27 24.63 -45.33
CA ALA A 434 -31.43 25.86 -45.44
C ALA A 434 -31.95 26.98 -44.48
N ARG A 435 -31.08 27.88 -43.94
CA ARG A 435 -31.33 29.32 -43.56
C ARG A 435 -30.01 30.04 -43.11
N ARG A 436 -29.98 31.36 -42.86
CA ARG A 436 -29.42 32.34 -43.84
C ARG A 436 -28.67 33.66 -43.39
N ALA A 437 -28.04 33.80 -42.22
CA ALA A 437 -27.29 35.05 -41.83
C ALA A 437 -25.77 34.76 -41.65
N ARG A 438 -24.76 35.45 -42.24
CA ARG A 438 -24.39 36.90 -42.34
C ARG A 438 -24.06 37.50 -40.96
N SER A 439 -22.93 38.18 -40.70
CA SER A 439 -21.85 38.87 -41.48
C SER A 439 -20.44 38.23 -41.35
N ARG A 440 -19.48 38.31 -42.30
CA ARG A 440 -18.53 39.41 -42.68
C ARG A 440 -17.68 39.97 -41.52
N ALA A 441 -16.35 40.21 -41.62
CA ALA A 441 -15.32 39.88 -42.65
C ALA A 441 -13.85 40.14 -42.17
N GLY A 442 -12.83 39.65 -42.91
CA GLY A 442 -11.38 39.97 -42.77
C GLY A 442 -10.60 38.97 -41.87
N ARG A 443 -9.44 38.36 -42.19
CA ARG A 443 -8.34 38.55 -43.18
C ARG A 443 -7.61 39.91 -43.10
N MET A 444 -6.27 40.00 -43.20
CA MET A 444 -5.15 39.03 -43.17
C MET A 444 -3.84 39.83 -43.02
N TYR A 445 -2.77 39.30 -42.38
CA TYR A 445 -1.43 39.08 -42.97
C TYR A 445 -0.37 38.67 -41.93
N ARG A 446 0.74 38.08 -42.41
CA ARG A 446 1.99 37.82 -41.65
C ARG A 446 3.00 38.93 -41.90
N ALA A 447 3.87 39.17 -40.92
CA ALA A 447 5.26 39.61 -41.14
C ALA A 447 6.14 39.00 -40.03
N SER A 448 7.43 38.78 -40.31
CA SER A 448 8.38 38.12 -39.40
C SER A 448 9.79 38.62 -39.65
N TRP A 449 10.50 39.03 -38.59
CA TRP A 449 11.91 39.44 -38.63
C TRP A 449 12.63 39.00 -37.34
N CYS A 450 13.94 38.76 -37.46
CA CYS A 450 14.87 38.55 -36.35
C CYS A 450 15.99 39.59 -36.44
N VAL A 451 16.66 39.89 -35.31
CA VAL A 451 18.08 40.27 -35.16
C VAL A 451 18.39 40.42 -33.66
N SER A 452 19.67 40.37 -33.26
CA SER A 452 20.12 40.31 -31.86
C SER A 452 20.90 41.58 -31.41
N PRO A 453 22.00 41.54 -30.62
CA PRO A 453 21.94 41.83 -29.17
C PRO A 453 22.92 42.90 -28.64
N GLY A 454 22.80 43.24 -27.34
CA GLY A 454 23.79 44.02 -26.57
C GLY A 454 23.22 45.29 -25.89
N ALA A 455 23.86 45.91 -24.89
CA ALA A 455 24.99 45.48 -24.06
C ALA A 455 25.07 46.29 -22.74
N GLN A 456 25.78 45.74 -21.74
CA GLN A 456 26.41 46.34 -20.55
C GLN A 456 26.05 47.78 -20.07
N ARG A 457 25.84 47.92 -18.74
CA ARG A 457 26.55 48.93 -17.92
C ARG A 457 26.62 48.53 -16.44
N ARG A 458 27.80 48.74 -15.81
CA ARG A 458 27.99 48.74 -14.35
C ARG A 458 27.88 50.18 -13.84
N VAL A 459 27.27 50.39 -12.66
CA VAL A 459 27.75 51.34 -11.62
C VAL A 459 27.40 50.73 -10.27
N SER A 460 28.25 50.95 -9.27
CA SER A 460 28.06 50.54 -7.87
C SER A 460 28.12 51.75 -6.95
N THR A 461 27.22 51.86 -5.96
CA THR A 461 27.55 52.34 -4.60
C THR A 461 26.43 52.09 -3.59
N THR A 462 26.83 51.44 -2.50
CA THR A 462 26.42 51.56 -1.09
C THR A 462 25.30 52.53 -0.64
N SER A 463 24.44 51.99 0.24
CA SER A 463 24.11 52.49 1.60
C SER A 463 22.85 53.34 1.92
N VAL A 464 22.42 53.17 3.18
CA VAL A 464 21.51 53.96 4.03
C VAL A 464 19.98 53.85 3.80
N ILE A 465 19.28 53.50 4.89
CA ILE A 465 17.82 53.57 5.10
C ILE A 465 17.55 54.80 5.99
N PRO A 466 16.44 55.53 5.80
CA PRO A 466 15.53 55.72 6.94
C PRO A 466 14.04 55.61 6.58
N HIS A 467 13.22 55.29 7.58
CA HIS A 467 11.76 55.29 7.51
C HIS A 467 11.15 56.69 7.36
N ALA A 468 9.97 56.77 6.74
CA ALA A 468 8.98 57.80 7.04
C ALA A 468 7.55 57.21 6.96
N GLN A 469 6.69 57.55 7.93
CA GLN A 469 5.27 57.17 7.95
C GLN A 469 4.40 58.28 7.35
N VAL A 470 3.34 57.94 6.61
CA VAL A 470 2.18 58.84 6.42
C VAL A 470 0.88 58.05 6.53
N LEU A 471 0.12 58.32 7.59
CA LEU A 471 -1.29 57.93 7.71
C LEU A 471 -2.18 59.00 7.06
N LYS A 472 -3.21 58.57 6.32
CA LYS A 472 -4.41 59.40 6.10
C LYS A 472 -5.68 58.65 6.49
N ARG A 473 -6.35 59.20 7.50
CA ARG A 473 -7.75 58.93 7.89
C ARG A 473 -8.69 59.63 6.86
N ARG A 474 -10.02 59.52 6.84
CA ARG A 474 -11.01 59.14 7.88
C ARG A 474 -12.41 58.94 7.22
N ALA A 475 -13.28 58.11 7.81
CA ALA A 475 -14.72 58.32 8.08
C ALA A 475 -15.73 58.78 6.97
N MET A 476 -17.03 58.49 7.03
CA MET A 476 -17.86 57.61 7.90
C MET A 476 -19.25 57.36 7.27
N GLY A 477 -19.99 56.38 7.81
CA GLY A 477 -21.46 56.28 7.71
C GLY A 477 -21.96 54.94 7.14
N ASP A 478 -22.99 54.29 7.69
CA ASP A 478 -23.72 54.56 8.94
C ASP A 478 -24.51 53.30 9.43
N ARG A 479 -25.01 53.35 10.68
CA ARG A 479 -25.99 52.46 11.36
C ARG A 479 -25.49 51.15 12.02
N LYS A 480 -26.34 50.62 12.91
CA LYS A 480 -26.04 49.71 14.05
C LYS A 480 -27.22 48.71 14.31
N PRO A 481 -27.11 47.75 15.27
CA PRO A 481 -27.66 46.39 15.09
C PRO A 481 -28.73 45.91 16.11
N ALA A 482 -29.29 44.73 15.81
CA ALA A 482 -29.92 43.72 16.68
C ALA A 482 -30.15 42.46 15.79
N ASP A 483 -30.22 41.20 16.23
CA ASP A 483 -29.78 40.49 17.44
C ASP A 483 -29.57 39.01 17.05
N GLY A 484 -28.77 38.24 17.81
CA GLY A 484 -28.57 36.80 17.53
C GLY A 484 -27.41 36.17 18.30
N LEU A 485 -27.73 35.45 19.37
CA LEU A 485 -26.74 34.79 20.24
C LEU A 485 -26.20 33.48 19.63
N LEU A 486 -24.90 33.26 19.80
CA LEU A 486 -24.29 31.93 19.80
C LEU A 486 -23.63 31.76 21.17
N GLN A 487 -24.17 30.86 22.00
CA GLN A 487 -23.69 30.67 23.36
C GLN A 487 -22.36 29.91 23.38
N ILE A 488 -21.45 30.34 24.26
CA ILE A 488 -20.24 29.61 24.62
C ILE A 488 -20.54 28.91 25.94
N ASP A 489 -20.43 27.58 25.98
CA ASP A 489 -20.65 26.78 27.19
C ASP A 489 -19.30 26.37 27.83
N PRO A 490 -19.12 26.41 29.16
CA PRO A 490 -17.79 26.56 29.76
C PRO A 490 -17.19 25.24 30.28
N LEU A 491 -15.98 24.91 29.81
CA LEU A 491 -15.13 23.88 30.43
C LEU A 491 -13.63 24.27 30.48
N TYR A 492 -13.36 25.58 30.60
CA TYR A 492 -12.00 26.14 30.57
C TYR A 492 -11.67 27.06 31.77
N ALA A 493 -12.08 26.65 32.98
CA ALA A 493 -11.91 27.45 34.20
C ALA A 493 -11.66 26.61 35.47
N HIS A 494 -10.79 25.59 35.41
CA HIS A 494 -10.38 24.80 36.60
C HIS A 494 -8.93 24.29 36.59
N ALA A 495 -8.01 25.01 35.93
CA ALA A 495 -6.60 24.61 35.76
C ALA A 495 -5.57 25.68 36.19
N GLN A 496 -5.91 26.56 37.14
CA GLN A 496 -5.05 27.68 37.56
C GLN A 496 -4.97 27.86 39.08
N ALA A 497 -4.79 26.75 39.82
CA ALA A 497 -4.72 26.74 41.29
C ALA A 497 -3.69 25.72 41.86
N ALA A 498 -2.56 25.51 41.20
CA ALA A 498 -1.59 24.46 41.57
C ALA A 498 -0.09 24.87 41.45
N PHE A 499 0.26 26.16 41.46
CA PHE A 499 1.65 26.61 41.35
C PHE A 499 1.96 27.87 42.21
N GLN A 500 1.93 27.71 43.53
CA GLN A 500 2.54 28.65 44.51
C GLN A 500 2.73 27.94 45.86
N ARG A 501 3.77 28.33 46.62
CA ARG A 501 4.44 27.57 47.72
C ARG A 501 5.36 26.47 47.16
N VAL A 502 6.63 26.31 47.57
CA VAL A 502 7.47 26.99 48.60
C VAL A 502 8.86 27.28 47.99
N ALA A 503 9.62 28.25 48.55
CA ALA A 503 11.00 28.52 48.13
C ALA A 503 11.99 28.67 49.31
N ARG A 504 12.89 27.66 49.46
CA ARG A 504 14.25 27.73 50.09
C ARG A 504 14.33 28.09 51.60
N PRO A 505 15.51 28.09 52.28
CA PRO A 505 16.88 27.62 51.89
C PRO A 505 17.62 26.70 52.90
N LEU A 506 18.77 26.12 52.47
CA LEU A 506 19.97 25.68 53.24
C LEU A 506 19.82 24.51 54.26
N THR A 507 20.85 23.70 54.59
CA THR A 507 22.27 23.58 54.14
C THR A 507 22.47 22.30 53.26
N ASP A 508 23.51 21.42 53.24
CA ASP A 508 24.85 21.26 53.89
C ASP A 508 25.83 20.34 53.09
N CYS A 509 26.95 19.95 53.71
CA CYS A 509 28.09 19.16 53.17
C CYS A 509 27.93 17.63 53.40
N THR A 510 28.57 16.68 52.70
CA THR A 510 29.97 16.56 52.22
C THR A 510 30.07 15.63 50.98
N VAL A 511 30.91 15.94 49.97
CA VAL A 511 32.25 15.35 49.66
C VAL A 511 32.30 13.81 49.57
N GLY A 512 32.79 13.16 48.50
CA GLY A 512 33.50 13.63 47.28
C GLY A 512 33.38 12.64 46.10
N SER A 513 33.73 12.98 44.85
CA SER A 513 35.09 13.04 44.23
C SER A 513 35.74 11.67 43.95
N LEU A 514 36.35 11.34 42.80
CA LEU A 514 36.57 12.03 41.50
C LEU A 514 37.16 10.99 40.49
N VAL A 515 37.02 11.21 39.16
CA VAL A 515 37.82 10.61 38.04
C VAL A 515 37.69 9.07 37.85
N ASP A 516 37.32 8.47 36.71
CA ASP A 516 37.64 8.66 35.26
C ASP A 516 38.98 8.00 34.80
N ALA A 517 39.21 7.87 33.49
CA ALA A 517 40.36 7.26 32.77
C ALA A 517 40.31 5.74 32.42
N SER A 518 39.40 5.40 31.51
CA SER A 518 39.66 4.71 30.21
C SER A 518 40.86 3.75 29.95
N ARG A 519 40.60 2.78 29.05
CA ARG A 519 41.50 2.14 28.03
C ARG A 519 42.31 0.85 28.42
N PRO A 520 42.75 0.03 27.42
CA PRO A 520 42.62 -1.45 27.53
C PRO A 520 43.88 -2.25 27.07
N LEU A 521 43.65 -3.49 26.58
CA LEU A 521 44.55 -4.49 25.96
C LEU A 521 45.08 -5.59 26.90
N GLY A 522 45.23 -6.82 26.37
CA GLY A 522 45.76 -7.96 27.13
C GLY A 522 45.42 -9.36 26.56
N MET A 523 45.91 -9.72 25.37
CA MET A 523 45.98 -11.13 24.97
C MET A 523 47.14 -11.82 25.70
N THR A 524 46.94 -13.05 26.18
CA THR A 524 48.03 -14.05 26.31
C THR A 524 47.44 -15.47 26.34
N ARG A 525 48.32 -16.49 26.27
CA ARG A 525 47.95 -17.86 25.88
C ARG A 525 48.64 -18.92 26.76
N GLU A 526 47.98 -20.08 26.85
CA GLU A 526 48.56 -21.43 27.01
C GLU A 526 49.15 -21.92 28.36
N ARG A 527 48.69 -23.13 28.74
CA ARG A 527 49.46 -24.27 29.34
C ARG A 527 49.87 -24.20 30.83
N ASN A 528 49.88 -25.30 31.61
CA ASN A 528 49.21 -26.62 31.50
C ASN A 528 49.36 -27.44 32.82
N VAL A 529 48.60 -28.53 33.01
CA VAL A 529 48.89 -29.68 33.93
C VAL A 529 48.77 -29.34 35.46
N GLN A 530 48.34 -30.21 36.41
CA GLN A 530 48.39 -31.68 36.53
C GLN A 530 47.21 -32.32 37.35
N GLN A 531 46.79 -33.53 36.93
CA GLN A 531 46.25 -34.73 37.65
C GLN A 531 45.56 -34.58 39.05
N HIS A 532 44.44 -35.25 39.34
CA HIS A 532 44.28 -36.73 39.32
C HIS A 532 42.86 -37.23 38.95
N GLY A 533 42.81 -38.45 38.39
CA GLY A 533 41.67 -39.39 38.49
C GLY A 533 42.10 -40.64 39.29
N PRO A 534 41.62 -41.87 39.02
CA PRO A 534 40.71 -42.35 37.97
C PRO A 534 39.40 -42.92 38.61
N ARG A 535 38.58 -43.87 38.11
CA ARG A 535 38.67 -44.90 37.05
C ARG A 535 37.29 -45.28 36.45
N THR A 536 37.30 -45.59 35.14
CA THR A 536 36.68 -46.75 34.42
C THR A 536 35.20 -47.17 34.59
N SER A 537 34.52 -47.74 33.57
CA SER A 537 34.69 -47.75 32.09
C SER A 537 33.64 -48.66 31.43
N SER A 538 33.16 -48.29 30.23
CA SER A 538 33.04 -49.24 29.09
C SER A 538 32.72 -48.51 27.79
N LEU A 539 33.45 -48.82 26.73
CA LEU A 539 33.13 -48.49 25.33
C LEU A 539 32.54 -49.73 24.66
N ILE A 540 31.83 -49.57 23.53
CA ILE A 540 32.04 -50.37 22.32
C ILE A 540 31.44 -49.65 21.09
N GLU A 541 32.33 -49.48 20.10
CA GLU A 541 32.18 -49.42 18.64
C GLU A 541 31.00 -48.69 17.95
N ALA A 542 31.36 -48.02 16.85
CA ALA A 542 30.43 -47.56 15.82
C ALA A 542 30.86 -48.15 14.46
N GLU A 543 30.02 -49.00 13.86
CA GLU A 543 30.10 -49.35 12.44
C GLU A 543 28.76 -49.95 11.96
N ARG A 544 28.41 -49.73 10.68
CA ARG A 544 27.22 -50.28 9.96
C ARG A 544 25.87 -49.68 10.43
N LEU A 545 24.87 -49.45 9.56
CA LEU A 545 24.74 -49.65 8.11
C LEU A 545 24.41 -48.35 7.38
N PHE A 546 25.07 -48.12 6.23
CA PHE A 546 24.58 -47.23 5.16
C PHE A 546 24.50 -48.06 3.88
N ARG A 547 23.33 -48.61 3.54
CA ARG A 547 23.03 -49.35 2.29
C ARG A 547 21.53 -49.64 2.16
N GLY A 548 20.94 -49.34 0.99
CA GLY A 548 19.60 -49.77 0.58
C GLY A 548 18.61 -48.62 0.32
N TYR A 549 17.79 -48.75 -0.74
CA TYR A 549 16.79 -47.78 -1.23
C TYR A 549 17.39 -46.53 -1.88
N SER A 550 18.10 -46.63 -3.02
CA SER A 550 17.64 -47.09 -4.35
C SER A 550 16.56 -46.18 -4.95
N CYS A 551 17.00 -45.12 -5.65
CA CYS A 551 16.12 -44.25 -6.43
C CYS A 551 15.49 -45.00 -7.62
N LEU A 552 14.16 -45.10 -7.66
CA LEU A 552 13.43 -45.55 -8.85
C LEU A 552 13.26 -44.38 -9.83
N LEU A 553 14.26 -44.19 -10.70
CA LEU A 553 14.09 -43.43 -11.94
C LEU A 553 13.71 -44.38 -13.09
N SER A 554 12.73 -43.98 -13.89
CA SER A 554 12.30 -44.69 -15.09
C SER A 554 11.72 -43.68 -16.10
N PRO A 555 11.78 -43.98 -17.41
CA PRO A 555 12.52 -43.05 -18.27
C PRO A 555 11.65 -42.14 -19.15
N VAL A 556 12.17 -40.94 -19.41
CA VAL A 556 11.69 -40.08 -20.50
C VAL A 556 12.54 -40.36 -21.74
N SER A 557 11.92 -40.88 -22.79
CA SER A 557 12.55 -41.13 -24.08
C SER A 557 12.39 -39.95 -25.04
N CYS A 558 13.49 -39.58 -25.71
CA CYS A 558 13.63 -39.22 -27.14
C CYS A 558 12.38 -38.78 -27.93
N LEU A 559 12.37 -37.74 -28.78
CA LEU A 559 13.37 -36.88 -29.48
C LEU A 559 12.54 -35.76 -30.23
N PRO A 560 13.09 -34.85 -31.08
CA PRO A 560 14.48 -34.47 -31.34
C PRO A 560 14.78 -32.96 -31.14
N VAL A 561 16.07 -32.60 -31.19
CA VAL A 561 16.54 -31.21 -31.36
C VAL A 561 16.85 -30.92 -32.84
N SER A 562 16.50 -29.74 -33.35
CA SER A 562 16.86 -29.25 -34.68
C SER A 562 18.11 -28.35 -34.64
N CYS A 563 18.86 -28.29 -35.74
CA CYS A 563 20.30 -27.99 -35.73
C CYS A 563 20.69 -26.55 -36.12
N LEU A 564 21.67 -26.01 -35.36
CA LEU A 564 22.81 -25.17 -35.81
C LEU A 564 22.54 -23.75 -36.39
N PRO A 565 23.58 -22.88 -36.51
CA PRO A 565 24.94 -22.95 -35.94
C PRO A 565 25.29 -21.77 -35.00
N VAL A 566 26.37 -21.94 -34.23
CA VAL A 566 27.12 -20.83 -33.59
C VAL A 566 28.35 -20.51 -34.44
N SER A 567 28.64 -19.22 -34.65
CA SER A 567 29.91 -18.76 -35.23
C SER A 567 30.63 -17.84 -34.24
N CYS A 568 31.72 -18.32 -33.66
CA CYS A 568 32.62 -17.51 -32.85
C CYS A 568 33.55 -16.68 -33.73
N LEU A 569 33.91 -15.47 -33.29
CA LEU A 569 35.21 -14.88 -33.57
C LEU A 569 35.60 -13.95 -32.40
N LEU A 570 36.88 -13.95 -32.04
CA LEU A 570 37.44 -13.15 -30.95
C LEU A 570 37.96 -11.81 -31.46
N THR A 571 37.95 -10.77 -30.63
CA THR A 571 39.16 -10.19 -29.97
C THR A 571 38.84 -8.94 -29.16
N SER A 572 39.47 -8.81 -27.99
CA SER A 572 39.61 -7.58 -27.19
C SER A 572 40.80 -6.73 -27.72
N PRO A 573 41.29 -5.62 -27.09
CA PRO A 573 40.97 -5.04 -25.77
C PRO A 573 40.94 -3.49 -25.67
N PHE A 574 40.89 -3.01 -24.41
CA PHE A 574 41.26 -1.69 -23.86
C PHE A 574 40.24 -0.54 -23.79
N CYS A 575 40.12 -0.03 -22.55
CA CYS A 575 39.73 1.30 -22.07
C CYS A 575 38.34 1.88 -22.46
N HIS A 576 37.69 2.66 -21.60
CA HIS A 576 38.17 3.26 -20.34
C HIS A 576 37.10 3.24 -19.22
#